data_AF-A0A811N253-F1
#
_entry.id   AF-A0A811N253-F1
#
_cell.length_a   1.000
_cell.length_b   1.000
_cell.length_c   1.000
_cell.angle_alpha   90.00
_cell.angle_beta   90.00
_cell.angle_gamma   90.00
#
_symmetry.space_group_name_H-M   'P 1'
#
loop_
_entity.id
_entity.type
_entity.pdbx_description
1 polymer ?
#
loop_
_entity_poly.entity_id
_entity_poly.type
_entity_poly.pdbx_seq_one_letter_code
_entity_poly.pdbx_strand_id
1 'polypeptide(L)'
;MYKGEEIRRHVVYLDLQECTCREWQVSGKPCPHALIVITTERQPDMKKYVNGYYSVKKLHAAYALVIPSITDKQQWPAVDKGFKVFPQVAKKKKGPRRQRKNRILRYLERTGKATRQVTCKSCGELGHRAISWRCPLIGTKKGRGPRKQPLSLEGRSRSLVRMNQQRWKRKHRLPSLRQQQQRLQERRKLLTKKQLRRKR
;
A
#
# COMPACT_ATOMS: atom_id res chain seq x y z
N MET A 1 -25.02 -9.88 -13.71
CA MET A 1 -24.94 -9.04 -14.92
C MET A 1 -23.47 -8.87 -15.28
N TYR A 2 -22.84 -9.90 -15.82
CA TYR A 2 -21.46 -9.78 -16.29
C TYR A 2 -21.52 -9.03 -17.62
N LYS A 3 -20.83 -7.88 -17.67
CA LYS A 3 -20.71 -7.07 -18.87
C LYS A 3 -20.19 -7.96 -20.00
N GLY A 4 -20.91 -7.98 -21.12
CA GLY A 4 -20.47 -8.66 -22.33
C GLY A 4 -19.12 -8.09 -22.77
N GLU A 5 -18.07 -8.88 -22.59
CA GLU A 5 -16.76 -8.58 -23.13
C GLU A 5 -16.84 -8.91 -24.62
N GLU A 6 -16.83 -7.89 -25.48
CA GLU A 6 -16.80 -8.09 -26.93
C GLU A 6 -15.55 -8.91 -27.27
N ILE A 7 -15.73 -10.15 -27.70
CA ILE A 7 -14.63 -11.00 -28.16
C ILE A 7 -14.15 -10.44 -29.49
N ARG A 8 -13.09 -9.62 -29.45
CA ARG A 8 -12.42 -9.10 -30.64
C ARG A 8 -11.39 -10.11 -31.11
N ARG A 9 -11.52 -10.53 -32.36
CA ARG A 9 -10.55 -11.42 -33.02
C ARG A 9 -9.45 -10.58 -33.64
N HIS A 10 -8.21 -11.03 -33.47
CA HIS A 10 -7.03 -10.38 -34.01
C HIS A 10 -6.26 -11.35 -34.91
N VAL A 11 -6.03 -10.96 -36.16
CA VAL A 11 -5.11 -11.66 -37.07
C VAL A 11 -3.69 -11.14 -36.83
N VAL A 12 -2.72 -12.06 -36.84
CA VAL A 12 -1.29 -11.82 -36.65
C VAL A 12 -0.53 -12.35 -37.86
N TYR A 13 0.30 -11.52 -38.47
CA TYR A 13 1.21 -11.90 -39.55
C TYR A 13 2.65 -11.88 -39.00
N LEU A 14 3.26 -13.05 -38.82
CA LEU A 14 4.59 -13.17 -38.20
C LEU A 14 5.71 -12.65 -39.11
N ASP A 15 5.65 -12.95 -40.40
CA ASP A 15 6.68 -12.55 -41.38
C ASP A 15 6.79 -11.04 -41.52
N LEU A 16 5.64 -10.35 -41.47
CA LEU A 16 5.54 -8.90 -41.54
C LEU A 16 5.70 -8.22 -40.19
N GLN A 17 5.69 -8.98 -39.08
CA GLN A 17 5.65 -8.46 -37.71
C GLN A 17 4.45 -7.54 -37.47
N GLU A 18 3.28 -7.91 -37.99
CA GLU A 18 2.07 -7.09 -37.94
C GLU A 18 0.94 -7.76 -37.16
N CYS A 19 0.20 -6.96 -36.39
CA CYS A 19 -1.03 -7.37 -35.72
C CYS A 19 -2.15 -6.40 -36.09
N THR A 20 -3.36 -6.94 -36.31
CA THR A 20 -4.58 -6.10 -36.46
C THR A 20 -4.83 -5.17 -35.26
N CYS A 21 -4.31 -5.52 -34.08
CA CYS A 21 -4.31 -4.68 -32.88
C CYS A 21 -3.38 -3.44 -32.96
N ARG A 22 -2.54 -3.34 -33.98
CA ARG A 22 -1.57 -2.24 -34.26
C ARG A 22 -0.50 -1.98 -33.19
N GLU A 23 -0.55 -2.65 -32.04
CA GLU A 23 0.42 -2.48 -30.97
C GLU A 23 1.83 -2.87 -31.41
N TRP A 24 1.98 -3.91 -32.22
CA TRP A 24 3.30 -4.36 -32.70
C TRP A 24 3.93 -3.32 -33.62
N GLN A 25 3.17 -2.76 -34.55
CA GLN A 25 3.64 -1.75 -35.51
C GLN A 25 4.07 -0.46 -34.82
N VAL A 26 3.37 -0.06 -33.75
CA VAL A 26 3.72 1.15 -32.97
C VAL A 26 4.89 0.90 -32.04
N SER A 27 4.90 -0.24 -31.34
CA SER A 27 5.92 -0.52 -30.33
C SER A 27 7.17 -1.21 -30.89
N GLY A 28 7.14 -1.79 -32.08
CA GLY A 28 8.26 -2.56 -32.64
C GLY A 28 8.58 -3.85 -31.87
N LYS A 29 7.67 -4.33 -31.01
CA LYS A 29 7.80 -5.58 -30.24
C LYS A 29 6.48 -6.35 -30.28
N PRO A 30 6.49 -7.68 -30.13
CA PRO A 30 5.28 -8.48 -30.23
C PRO A 30 4.25 -8.07 -29.16
N CYS A 31 3.00 -7.93 -29.60
CA CYS A 31 1.84 -7.69 -28.76
C CYS A 31 1.40 -9.00 -28.06
N PRO A 32 0.46 -8.96 -27.09
CA PRO A 32 -0.04 -10.17 -26.44
C PRO A 32 -0.59 -11.22 -27.42
N HIS A 33 -1.28 -10.77 -28.48
CA HIS A 33 -1.80 -11.66 -29.52
C HIS A 33 -0.68 -12.38 -30.29
N ALA A 34 0.35 -11.63 -30.67
CA ALA A 34 1.50 -12.17 -31.37
C ALA A 34 2.32 -13.11 -30.50
N LEU A 35 2.51 -12.77 -29.23
CA LEU A 35 3.22 -13.62 -28.28
C LEU A 35 2.58 -14.99 -28.17
N ILE A 36 1.24 -15.07 -28.11
CA ILE A 36 0.52 -16.35 -28.08
C ILE A 36 0.89 -17.19 -29.30
N VAL A 37 0.82 -16.61 -30.50
CA VAL A 37 1.17 -17.32 -31.75
C VAL A 37 2.64 -17.75 -31.74
N ILE A 38 3.57 -16.87 -31.41
CA ILE A 38 5.02 -17.18 -31.34
C ILE A 38 5.29 -18.32 -30.35
N THR A 39 4.60 -18.34 -29.20
CA THR A 39 4.79 -19.39 -28.18
C THR A 39 4.21 -20.75 -28.56
N THR A 40 3.43 -20.85 -29.64
CA THR A 40 3.01 -22.17 -30.17
C THR A 40 4.16 -22.91 -30.84
N GLU A 41 5.17 -22.19 -31.33
CA GLU A 41 6.38 -22.80 -31.88
C GLU A 41 7.31 -23.29 -30.77
N ARG A 42 7.96 -24.43 -30.99
CA ARG A 42 8.91 -24.99 -30.04
C ARG A 42 10.22 -24.21 -30.12
N GLN A 43 10.57 -23.52 -29.04
CA GLN A 43 11.81 -22.74 -28.90
C GLN A 43 11.96 -21.65 -29.98
N PRO A 44 11.04 -20.67 -30.03
CA PRO A 44 11.11 -19.60 -31.02
C PRO A 44 12.32 -18.70 -30.76
N ASP A 45 13.04 -18.32 -31.82
CA ASP A 45 14.07 -17.31 -31.73
C ASP A 45 13.44 -15.92 -31.58
N MET A 46 13.28 -15.47 -30.34
CA MET A 46 12.61 -14.21 -30.00
C MET A 46 13.26 -12.98 -30.65
N LYS A 47 14.56 -13.05 -30.96
CA LYS A 47 15.28 -11.92 -31.58
C LYS A 47 14.75 -11.58 -32.97
N LYS A 48 14.17 -12.55 -33.68
CA LYS A 48 13.58 -12.35 -35.01
C LYS A 48 12.28 -11.55 -35.00
N TYR A 49 11.59 -11.48 -33.87
CA TYR A 49 10.28 -10.86 -33.73
C TYR A 49 10.34 -9.46 -33.10
N VAL A 50 11.51 -9.01 -32.68
CA VAL A 50 11.72 -7.70 -32.04
C VAL A 50 12.50 -6.80 -32.99
N ASN A 51 12.07 -5.55 -33.13
CA ASN A 51 12.75 -4.58 -33.97
C ASN A 51 14.18 -4.29 -33.45
N GLY A 52 15.14 -4.09 -34.36
CA GLY A 52 16.53 -3.77 -34.06
C GLY A 52 16.75 -2.51 -33.21
N TYR A 53 15.75 -1.63 -33.08
CA TYR A 53 15.77 -0.51 -32.12
C TYR A 53 16.00 -0.94 -30.67
N TYR A 54 15.57 -2.14 -30.30
CA TYR A 54 15.77 -2.70 -28.95
C TYR A 54 17.13 -3.39 -28.76
N SER A 55 18.06 -3.24 -29.70
CA SER A 55 19.39 -3.79 -29.57
C SER A 55 20.25 -3.00 -28.58
N VAL A 56 21.16 -3.70 -27.90
CA VAL A 56 22.17 -3.11 -27.02
C VAL A 56 23.04 -2.08 -27.77
N LYS A 57 23.32 -2.33 -29.05
CA LYS A 57 24.03 -1.38 -29.92
C LYS A 57 23.30 -0.04 -30.04
N LYS A 58 21.98 -0.07 -30.26
CA LYS A 58 21.14 1.14 -30.33
C LYS A 58 21.03 1.82 -28.97
N LEU A 59 20.96 1.06 -27.88
CA LEU A 59 21.01 1.60 -26.52
C LEU A 59 22.32 2.37 -26.28
N HIS A 60 23.47 1.76 -26.58
CA HIS A 60 24.76 2.46 -26.46
C HIS A 60 24.83 3.69 -27.35
N ALA A 61 24.35 3.62 -28.59
CA ALA A 61 24.33 4.76 -29.50
C ALA A 61 23.47 5.92 -28.95
N ALA A 62 22.31 5.63 -28.35
CA ALA A 62 21.43 6.64 -27.77
C ALA A 62 22.06 7.36 -26.57
N TYR A 63 22.89 6.65 -25.80
CA TYR A 63 23.58 7.18 -24.61
C TYR A 63 25.08 7.39 -24.83
N ALA A 64 25.56 7.41 -26.08
CA ALA A 64 26.98 7.60 -26.39
C ALA A 64 27.44 9.01 -26.04
N LEU A 65 26.50 9.97 -26.01
CA LEU A 65 26.77 11.34 -25.65
C LEU A 65 26.94 11.49 -24.15
N VAL A 66 28.01 12.17 -23.75
CA VAL A 66 28.28 12.52 -22.36
C VAL A 66 27.28 13.60 -21.94
N ILE A 67 26.37 13.27 -21.03
CA ILE A 67 25.54 14.27 -20.36
C ILE A 67 26.41 14.86 -19.23
N PRO A 68 26.80 16.14 -19.30
CA PRO A 68 27.60 16.75 -18.24
C PRO A 68 26.82 16.72 -16.92
N SER A 69 27.48 16.32 -15.84
CA SER A 69 26.86 16.38 -14.51
C SER A 69 26.73 17.84 -14.10
N ILE A 70 25.50 18.31 -13.97
CA ILE A 70 25.21 19.65 -13.44
C ILE A 70 25.15 19.54 -11.92
N THR A 71 26.16 20.08 -11.24
CA THR A 71 26.32 19.97 -9.79
C THR A 71 25.50 21.00 -9.04
N ASP A 72 25.31 22.20 -9.59
CA ASP A 72 24.54 23.28 -8.98
C ASP A 72 23.42 23.78 -9.89
N LYS A 73 22.32 24.23 -9.29
CA LYS A 73 21.15 24.77 -10.01
C LYS A 73 21.49 26.00 -10.84
N GLN A 74 22.51 26.75 -10.46
CA GLN A 74 22.97 27.93 -11.19
C GLN A 74 23.52 27.60 -12.59
N GLN A 75 23.96 26.35 -12.80
CA GLN A 75 24.48 25.88 -14.08
C GLN A 75 23.36 25.41 -15.04
N TRP A 76 22.09 25.44 -14.62
CA TRP A 76 20.98 25.06 -15.49
C TRP A 76 20.77 26.12 -16.57
N PRO A 77 20.75 25.74 -17.86
CA PRO A 77 20.42 26.69 -18.91
C PRO A 77 18.99 27.20 -18.71
N ALA A 78 18.83 28.52 -18.79
CA ALA A 78 17.51 29.15 -18.80
C ALA A 78 16.87 28.90 -20.16
N VAL A 79 16.14 27.79 -20.28
CA VAL A 79 15.41 27.43 -21.50
C VAL A 79 13.97 27.89 -21.37
N ASP A 80 13.51 28.72 -22.31
CA ASP A 80 12.08 29.02 -22.44
C ASP A 80 11.37 27.79 -23.01
N LYS A 81 10.41 27.28 -22.23
CA LYS A 81 9.69 26.04 -22.55
C LYS A 81 8.46 26.31 -23.40
N GLY A 82 8.06 27.57 -23.60
CA GLY A 82 6.84 27.95 -24.31
C GLY A 82 5.53 27.61 -23.57
N PHE A 83 5.61 26.94 -22.42
CA PHE A 83 4.47 26.67 -21.54
C PHE A 83 4.87 26.72 -20.07
N LYS A 84 3.93 27.16 -19.23
CA LYS A 84 4.12 27.24 -17.78
C LYS A 84 3.74 25.92 -17.12
N VAL A 85 4.72 25.22 -16.56
CA VAL A 85 4.47 24.02 -15.76
C VAL A 85 3.93 24.43 -14.39
N PHE A 86 2.64 24.21 -14.17
CA PHE A 86 2.04 24.39 -12.85
C PHE A 86 2.30 23.16 -11.97
N PRO A 87 2.49 23.34 -10.64
CA PRO A 87 2.53 22.21 -9.74
C PRO A 87 1.25 21.39 -9.87
N GLN A 88 1.35 20.07 -9.73
CA GLN A 88 0.18 19.21 -9.73
C GLN A 88 -0.81 19.72 -8.70
N VAL A 89 -2.06 19.95 -9.12
CA VAL A 89 -3.13 20.37 -8.21
C VAL A 89 -3.22 19.35 -7.10
N ALA A 90 -2.79 19.74 -5.90
CA ALA A 90 -2.83 18.86 -4.74
C ALA A 90 -4.28 18.44 -4.53
N LYS A 91 -4.58 17.15 -4.73
CA LYS A 91 -5.91 16.61 -4.44
C LYS A 91 -6.21 16.96 -2.99
N LYS A 92 -7.27 17.74 -2.74
CA LYS A 92 -7.72 18.07 -1.38
C LYS A 92 -7.68 16.79 -0.56
N LYS A 93 -6.94 16.79 0.56
CA LYS A 93 -6.91 15.64 1.47
C LYS A 93 -8.37 15.34 1.81
N LYS A 94 -8.91 14.23 1.30
CA LYS A 94 -10.22 13.75 1.73
C LYS A 94 -10.13 13.69 3.25
N GLY A 95 -11.00 14.40 3.95
CA GLY A 95 -11.04 14.43 5.41
C GLY A 95 -11.04 13.01 5.98
N PRO A 96 -10.77 12.83 7.30
CA PRO A 96 -10.56 11.53 7.92
C PRO A 96 -11.57 10.49 7.42
N ARG A 97 -11.14 9.64 6.48
CA ARG A 97 -12.05 8.69 5.85
C ARG A 97 -12.44 7.69 6.94
N ARG A 98 -13.72 7.31 7.04
CA ARG A 98 -14.24 6.38 8.08
C ARG A 98 -13.25 5.25 8.36
N GLN A 99 -13.05 4.93 9.64
CA GLN A 99 -12.08 3.92 10.11
C GLN A 99 -12.10 2.67 9.22
N ARG A 100 -10.92 2.11 8.90
CA ARG A 100 -10.76 0.99 7.96
C ARG A 100 -11.72 -0.17 8.25
N LYS A 101 -11.96 -0.47 9.54
CA LYS A 101 -12.91 -1.49 10.01
C LYS A 101 -14.34 -1.28 9.51
N ASN A 102 -14.78 -0.03 9.39
CA ASN A 102 -16.14 0.31 8.93
C ASN A 102 -16.22 0.40 7.40
N ARG A 103 -15.08 0.35 6.70
CA ARG A 103 -15.02 0.44 5.24
C ARG A 103 -14.79 -0.92 4.58
N ILE A 104 -13.99 -1.76 5.23
CA ILE A 104 -13.64 -3.10 4.78
C ILE A 104 -14.03 -4.01 5.94
N LEU A 105 -15.22 -4.59 5.85
CA LEU A 105 -15.63 -5.64 6.77
C LEU A 105 -14.69 -6.83 6.62
N ARG A 106 -14.29 -7.44 7.73
CA ARG A 106 -13.57 -8.72 7.66
C ARG A 106 -14.50 -9.77 7.09
N TYR A 107 -13.95 -10.80 6.43
CA TYR A 107 -14.72 -11.91 5.85
C TYR A 107 -15.76 -12.51 6.82
N LEU A 108 -15.47 -12.53 8.12
CA LEU A 108 -16.35 -13.04 9.17
C LEU A 108 -17.40 -12.03 9.69
N GLU A 109 -17.22 -10.74 9.44
CA GLU A 109 -18.17 -9.71 9.87
C GLU A 109 -19.26 -9.54 8.80
N ARG A 110 -20.38 -10.25 8.98
CA ARG A 110 -21.55 -10.12 8.09
C ARG A 110 -22.29 -8.82 8.42
N THR A 111 -22.51 -7.98 7.42
CA THR A 111 -23.39 -6.81 7.55
C THR A 111 -24.84 -7.28 7.40
N GLY A 112 -25.62 -7.20 8.48
CA GLY A 112 -27.03 -7.56 8.49
C GLY A 112 -27.57 -7.64 9.91
N LYS A 113 -28.87 -7.37 10.11
CA LYS A 113 -29.55 -7.67 11.38
C LYS A 113 -29.36 -9.17 11.65
N ALA A 114 -29.01 -9.56 12.88
CA ALA A 114 -28.88 -10.97 13.24
C ALA A 114 -30.17 -11.70 12.83
N THR A 115 -30.09 -12.54 11.79
CA THR A 115 -31.26 -13.18 11.19
C THR A 115 -31.90 -14.21 12.12
N ARG A 116 -31.14 -14.68 13.13
CA ARG A 116 -31.66 -15.52 14.20
C ARG A 116 -32.15 -14.66 15.36
N GLN A 117 -33.45 -14.37 15.35
CA GLN A 117 -34.14 -13.95 16.56
C GLN A 117 -34.13 -15.14 17.53
N VAL A 118 -33.75 -14.88 18.80
CA VAL A 118 -33.69 -15.93 19.81
C VAL A 118 -35.12 -16.33 20.19
N THR A 119 -35.43 -17.62 20.11
CA THR A 119 -36.69 -18.20 20.60
C THR A 119 -36.62 -18.38 22.11
N CYS A 120 -37.68 -17.94 22.79
CA CYS A 120 -37.84 -18.18 24.21
C CYS A 120 -38.29 -19.63 24.43
N LYS A 121 -37.52 -20.44 25.18
CA LYS A 121 -37.89 -21.85 25.43
C LYS A 121 -39.12 -22.01 26.33
N SER A 122 -39.48 -20.99 27.11
CA SER A 122 -40.60 -21.03 28.05
C SER A 122 -41.91 -20.58 27.42
N CYS A 123 -41.93 -19.46 26.67
CA CYS A 123 -43.16 -18.95 26.03
C CYS A 123 -43.19 -19.12 24.50
N GLY A 124 -42.14 -19.63 23.87
CA GLY A 124 -42.06 -19.83 22.42
C GLY A 124 -41.84 -18.56 21.59
N GLU A 125 -42.03 -17.37 22.16
CA GLU A 125 -41.92 -16.11 21.42
C GLU A 125 -40.49 -15.77 20.97
N LEU A 126 -40.40 -15.04 19.86
CA LEU A 126 -39.15 -14.60 19.26
C LEU A 126 -38.68 -13.27 19.85
N GLY A 127 -37.35 -13.10 19.97
CA GLY A 127 -36.72 -11.83 20.32
C GLY A 127 -36.30 -11.70 21.78
N HIS A 128 -36.54 -12.72 22.62
CA HIS A 128 -36.11 -12.73 24.00
C HIS A 128 -35.78 -14.15 24.52
N ARG A 129 -35.09 -14.25 25.65
CA ARG A 129 -34.73 -15.55 26.28
C ARG A 129 -35.65 -15.84 27.46
N ALA A 130 -35.79 -17.10 27.85
CA ALA A 130 -36.62 -17.53 28.99
C ALA A 130 -36.35 -16.74 30.29
N ILE A 131 -35.07 -16.39 30.54
CA ILE A 131 -34.64 -15.66 31.74
C ILE A 131 -34.88 -14.14 31.61
N SER A 132 -35.38 -13.66 30.48
CA SER A 132 -35.59 -12.23 30.29
C SER A 132 -36.91 -11.77 30.93
N TRP A 133 -36.89 -10.56 31.48
CA TRP A 133 -38.04 -9.85 32.02
C TRP A 133 -39.17 -9.59 31.02
N ARG A 134 -38.89 -9.79 29.72
CA ARG A 134 -39.86 -9.66 28.63
C ARG A 134 -40.68 -10.94 28.42
N CYS A 135 -40.34 -12.04 29.09
CA CYS A 135 -41.10 -13.28 29.03
C CYS A 135 -42.29 -13.20 30.00
N PRO A 136 -43.54 -13.28 29.53
CA PRO A 136 -44.73 -13.18 30.39
C PRO A 136 -44.82 -14.32 31.41
N LEU A 137 -44.19 -15.47 31.13
CA LEU A 137 -44.29 -16.68 31.98
C LEU A 137 -43.25 -16.77 33.12
N ILE A 138 -42.15 -16.00 33.05
CA ILE A 138 -41.06 -16.04 34.06
C ILE A 138 -40.85 -14.64 34.68
N GLY A 139 -41.61 -13.65 34.22
CA GLY A 139 -41.53 -12.28 34.70
C GLY A 139 -41.90 -12.17 36.17
N THR A 140 -40.90 -12.22 37.05
CA THR A 140 -40.65 -11.30 38.16
C THR A 140 -39.51 -11.84 39.04
N LYS A 141 -38.73 -10.92 39.62
CA LYS A 141 -37.59 -11.07 40.58
C LYS A 141 -36.22 -11.23 39.90
N LYS A 142 -35.24 -10.31 39.98
CA LYS A 142 -34.96 -9.11 40.81
C LYS A 142 -34.32 -7.95 40.01
N GLY A 143 -34.68 -6.71 40.36
CA GLY A 143 -34.19 -5.48 39.72
C GLY A 143 -32.66 -5.29 39.77
N ARG A 144 -32.13 -4.55 38.78
CA ARG A 144 -30.77 -4.00 38.83
C ARG A 144 -30.84 -2.54 39.24
N GLY A 145 -30.06 -2.17 40.26
CA GLY A 145 -29.87 -0.79 40.73
C GLY A 145 -29.29 0.15 39.67
N PRO A 146 -29.22 1.46 39.96
CA PRO A 146 -29.03 2.48 38.94
C PRO A 146 -27.67 2.35 38.25
N ARG A 147 -27.72 2.45 36.92
CA ARG A 147 -26.54 2.47 36.05
C ARG A 147 -25.79 3.79 36.27
N LYS A 148 -24.59 3.75 36.86
CA LYS A 148 -23.71 4.93 36.93
C LYS A 148 -23.47 5.45 35.51
N GLN A 149 -23.70 6.75 35.30
CA GLN A 149 -23.44 7.41 34.02
C GLN A 149 -21.92 7.40 33.73
N PRO A 150 -21.49 7.16 32.49
CA PRO A 150 -20.08 7.28 32.14
C PRO A 150 -19.67 8.76 32.16
N LEU A 151 -18.57 9.07 32.86
CA LEU A 151 -17.90 10.38 32.78
C LEU A 151 -17.53 10.71 31.32
N SER A 152 -17.63 12.00 30.98
CA SER A 152 -17.56 12.52 29.61
C SER A 152 -16.29 12.09 28.85
N LEU A 153 -16.46 11.85 27.55
CA LEU A 153 -15.40 11.40 26.63
C LEU A 153 -14.23 12.39 26.50
N GLU A 154 -14.41 13.65 26.88
CA GLU A 154 -13.40 14.71 26.77
C GLU A 154 -12.27 14.58 27.80
N GLY A 155 -12.55 14.02 28.98
CA GLY A 155 -11.51 13.76 29.99
C GLY A 155 -10.54 12.63 29.60
N ARG A 156 -11.04 11.66 28.82
CA ARG A 156 -10.29 10.46 28.42
C ARG A 156 -9.34 10.72 27.26
N SER A 157 -9.67 11.66 26.37
CA SER A 157 -8.84 12.03 25.22
C SER A 157 -7.64 12.88 25.61
N ARG A 158 -7.79 13.85 26.53
CA ARG A 158 -6.66 14.69 27.01
C ARG A 158 -5.58 13.89 27.74
N SER A 159 -5.98 12.93 28.56
CA SER A 159 -5.05 12.05 29.33
C SER A 159 -4.27 11.11 28.41
N LEU A 160 -4.92 10.52 27.40
CA LEU A 160 -4.26 9.67 26.39
C LEU A 160 -3.28 10.44 25.50
N VAL A 161 -3.61 11.67 25.10
CA VAL A 161 -2.72 12.52 24.29
C VAL A 161 -1.45 12.88 25.07
N ARG A 162 -1.58 13.25 26.36
CA ARG A 162 -0.42 13.52 27.24
C ARG A 162 0.48 12.29 27.37
N MET A 163 -0.08 11.11 27.62
CA MET A 163 0.71 9.87 27.73
C MET A 163 1.44 9.54 26.43
N ASN A 164 0.79 9.70 25.28
CA ASN A 164 1.39 9.37 23.99
C ASN A 164 2.51 10.35 23.60
N GLN A 165 2.38 11.63 23.96
CA GLN A 165 3.41 12.64 23.73
C GLN A 165 4.66 12.41 24.60
N GLN A 166 4.50 11.99 25.85
CA GLN A 166 5.62 11.62 26.72
C GLN A 166 6.36 10.38 26.20
N ARG A 167 5.62 9.40 25.66
CA ARG A 167 6.20 8.20 25.05
C ARG A 167 7.03 8.52 23.81
N TRP A 168 6.55 9.42 22.94
CA TRP A 168 7.30 9.88 21.76
C TRP A 168 8.58 10.61 22.15
N LYS A 169 8.51 11.52 23.13
CA LYS A 169 9.69 12.26 23.65
C LYS A 169 10.75 11.34 24.26
N ARG A 170 10.35 10.21 24.88
CA ARG A 170 11.30 9.20 25.38
C ARG A 170 11.97 8.42 24.24
N LYS A 171 11.21 8.05 23.21
CA LYS A 171 11.70 7.25 22.08
C LYS A 171 12.71 7.99 21.20
N HIS A 172 12.54 9.31 21.04
CA HIS A 172 13.39 10.17 20.20
C HIS A 172 14.35 11.06 21.00
N ARG A 173 14.67 10.69 22.24
CA ARG A 173 15.64 11.42 23.04
C ARG A 173 17.04 11.19 22.47
N LEU A 174 17.68 12.26 22.00
CA LEU A 174 19.06 12.22 21.55
C LEU A 174 19.99 11.87 22.73
N PRO A 175 21.01 11.01 22.53
CA PRO A 175 21.99 10.71 23.56
C PRO A 175 22.73 11.97 24.01
N SER A 176 23.05 12.07 25.30
CA SER A 176 23.83 13.20 25.79
C SER A 176 25.25 13.19 25.23
N LEU A 177 25.90 14.35 25.18
CA LEU A 177 27.30 14.49 24.73
C LEU A 177 28.24 13.56 25.50
N ARG A 178 28.02 13.38 26.82
CA ARG A 178 28.78 12.40 27.64
C ARG A 178 28.61 10.96 27.15
N GLN A 179 27.39 10.55 26.80
CA GLN A 179 27.12 9.20 26.27
C GLN A 179 27.70 9.00 24.86
N GLN A 180 27.84 10.06 24.07
CA GLN A 180 28.50 10.00 22.77
C GLN A 180 30.03 9.89 22.93
N GLN A 181 30.62 10.65 23.85
CA GLN A 181 32.04 10.59 24.17
C GLN A 181 32.46 9.22 24.74
N GLN A 182 31.67 8.63 25.64
CA GLN A 182 31.94 7.28 26.16
C GLN A 182 31.94 6.22 25.05
N ARG A 183 30.97 6.26 24.13
CA ARG A 183 30.92 5.34 22.98
C ARG A 183 32.12 5.48 22.04
N LEU A 184 32.61 6.71 21.84
CA LEU A 184 33.82 6.95 21.05
C LEU A 184 35.07 6.39 21.76
N GLN A 185 35.17 6.56 23.07
CA GLN A 185 36.26 5.98 23.88
C GLN A 185 36.25 4.45 23.83
N GLU A 186 35.08 3.81 23.97
CA GLU A 186 34.95 2.35 23.86
C GLU A 186 35.31 1.82 22.47
N ARG A 187 34.87 2.49 21.40
CA ARG A 187 35.28 2.16 20.03
C ARG A 187 36.79 2.24 19.83
N ARG A 188 37.44 3.28 20.38
CA ARG A 188 38.91 3.41 20.35
C ARG A 188 39.59 2.25 21.07
N LYS A 189 39.12 1.88 22.27
CA LYS A 189 39.64 0.71 23.03
C LYS A 189 39.47 -0.61 22.28
N LEU A 190 38.36 -0.80 21.55
CA LEU A 190 38.14 -2.00 20.74
C LEU A 190 39.06 -2.07 19.53
N LEU A 191 39.34 -0.92 18.89
CA LEU A 191 40.27 -0.83 17.76
C LEU A 191 41.71 -1.15 18.18
N THR A 192 42.16 -0.62 19.31
CA THR A 192 43.50 -0.93 19.85
C THR A 192 43.61 -2.40 20.25
N LYS A 193 42.58 -2.98 20.88
CA LYS A 193 42.54 -4.42 21.19
C LYS A 193 42.57 -5.31 19.94
N LYS A 194 41.91 -4.89 18.85
CA LYS A 194 41.97 -5.57 17.55
C LYS A 194 43.36 -5.48 16.90
N GLN A 195 44.03 -4.33 17.02
CA GLN A 195 45.40 -4.15 16.51
C GLN A 195 46.42 -5.00 17.27
N LEU A 196 46.30 -5.09 18.61
CA LEU A 196 47.13 -5.98 19.44
C LEU A 196 46.91 -7.46 19.13
N ARG A 197 45.67 -7.88 18.82
CA ARG A 197 45.36 -9.24 18.38
C ARG A 197 45.88 -9.60 16.99
N ARG A 198 46.16 -8.62 16.13
CA ARG A 198 46.74 -8.83 14.79
C ARG A 198 48.27 -8.85 14.79
N LYS A 199 48.92 -8.47 15.90
CA LYS A 199 50.37 -8.45 16.07
C LYS A 199 50.91 -9.66 16.88
N ARG A 200 50.04 -10.58 17.28
CA ARG A 200 50.38 -11.91 17.83
C ARG A 200 50.10 -12.94 16.75
#